data_AF-A0A6I7XPH0-F1
#
_entry.id   AF-A0A6I7XPH0-F1
#
_cell.length_a   1.000
_cell.length_b   1.000
_cell.length_c   1.000
_cell.angle_alpha   90.00
_cell.angle_beta   90.00
_cell.angle_gamma   90.00
#
_symmetry.space_group_name_H-M   'P 1'
#
loop_
_entity.id
_entity.type
_entity.pdbx_description
1 polymer ?
#
loop_
_entity_poly.entity_id
_entity_poly.type
_entity_poly.pdbx_seq_one_letter_code
_entity_poly.pdbx_strand_id
1 'polypeptide(L)' 'MANGQNEVRMTLRVSRDSGRTWGPLKAVRVGEDPVIPENPGRYPPCVCPRCSRQAGNAVASFQMVS' A
#
# COMPACT_ATOMS: atom_id res chain seq x y z
N MET A 1 26.12 6.44 -17.28
CA MET A 1 24.72 6.27 -17.74
C MET A 1 23.84 6.67 -16.58
N ALA A 2 23.03 7.72 -16.70
CA ALA A 2 22.16 8.14 -15.61
C ALA A 2 21.08 7.07 -15.44
N ASN A 3 21.25 6.22 -14.44
CA ASN A 3 20.27 5.21 -14.05
C ASN A 3 18.98 5.98 -13.70
N GLY A 4 17.89 5.81 -14.46
CA GLY A 4 16.69 6.67 -14.47
C GLY A 4 15.88 6.76 -13.16
N GLN A 5 16.53 6.66 -12.00
CA GLN A 5 16.01 6.64 -10.63
C GLN A 5 15.37 7.97 -10.17
N ASN A 6 15.14 8.91 -11.08
CA ASN A 6 14.37 10.14 -10.79
C ASN A 6 13.38 10.47 -11.91
N GLU A 7 13.21 9.56 -12.86
CA GLU A 7 12.25 9.70 -13.96
C GLU A 7 10.82 9.48 -13.42
N VAL A 8 9.92 10.41 -13.74
CA VAL A 8 8.49 10.26 -13.44
C VAL A 8 7.90 9.28 -14.46
N ARG A 9 7.46 8.11 -13.99
CA ARG A 9 6.81 7.11 -14.85
C ARG A 9 5.31 7.13 -14.83
N MET A 10 4.72 7.71 -13.77
CA MET A 10 3.28 7.75 -13.61
C MET A 10 2.87 8.97 -12.81
N THR A 11 1.69 9.51 -13.12
CA THR A 11 1.03 10.51 -12.31
C THR A 11 -0.30 9.97 -11.81
N LEU A 12 -0.54 10.11 -10.50
CA LEU A 12 -1.73 9.62 -9.83
C LEU A 12 -2.50 10.79 -9.21
N ARG A 13 -3.83 10.68 -9.23
CA ARG A 13 -4.75 11.48 -8.42
C ARG A 13 -5.77 10.53 -7.80
N VAL A 14 -6.20 10.81 -6.59
CA VAL A 14 -7.18 9.99 -5.86
C VAL A 14 -8.41 10.82 -5.58
N SER A 15 -9.58 10.26 -5.92
CA SER A 15 -10.87 10.75 -5.45
C SER A 15 -11.35 9.91 -4.27
N ARG A 16 -11.94 10.56 -3.28
CA ARG A 16 -12.54 9.91 -2.09
C ARG A 16 -14.07 10.03 -2.06
N ASP A 17 -14.65 10.63 -3.10
CA ASP A 17 -16.05 11.01 -3.21
C ASP A 17 -16.63 10.61 -4.57
N SER A 18 -16.25 9.42 -5.04
CA SER A 18 -16.77 8.82 -6.28
C SER A 18 -16.51 9.66 -7.53
N GLY A 19 -15.35 10.31 -7.60
CA GLY A 19 -14.88 11.07 -8.75
C GLY A 19 -15.32 12.53 -8.79
N ARG A 20 -16.03 13.03 -7.76
CA ARG A 20 -16.51 14.41 -7.72
C ARG A 20 -15.39 15.40 -7.48
N THR A 21 -14.49 15.11 -6.57
CA THR A 21 -13.27 15.88 -6.32
C THR A 21 -12.04 14.99 -6.41
N TRP A 22 -10.94 15.62 -6.84
CA TRP A 22 -9.67 14.94 -7.05
C TRP A 22 -8.59 15.66 -6.24
N GLY A 23 -7.89 14.91 -5.40
CA GLY A 23 -6.77 15.43 -4.64
C GLY A 23 -5.61 15.92 -5.51
N PRO A 24 -4.52 16.37 -4.87
CA PRO A 24 -3.31 16.82 -5.56
C PRO A 24 -2.72 15.74 -6.47
N LEU A 25 -2.00 16.18 -7.51
CA LEU A 25 -1.25 15.28 -8.39
C LEU A 25 -0.02 14.73 -7.67
N LYS A 26 0.14 13.42 -7.68
CA LYS A 26 1.31 12.71 -7.15
C LYS A 26 2.10 12.12 -8.31
N ALA A 27 3.36 12.51 -8.44
CA ALA A 27 4.30 11.90 -9.38
C ALA A 27 4.96 10.67 -8.74
N VAL A 28 4.89 9.52 -9.41
CA VAL A 28 5.56 8.28 -9.01
C VAL A 28 6.85 8.15 -9.83
N ARG A 29 7.97 8.00 -9.12
CA ARG A 29 9.29 7.90 -9.73
C ARG A 29 9.88 6.51 -9.58
N VAL A 30 10.80 6.17 -10.48
CA VAL A 30 11.59 4.94 -10.36
C VAL A 30 12.53 5.04 -9.16
N GLY A 31 12.61 4.00 -8.34
CA GLY A 31 13.57 3.95 -7.22
C GLY A 31 13.13 4.69 -5.95
N GLU A 32 11.92 5.25 -5.94
CA GLU A 32 11.29 5.67 -4.69
C GLU A 32 10.92 4.41 -3.89
N ASP A 33 11.44 4.27 -2.67
CA ASP A 33 11.35 3.04 -1.86
C ASP A 33 9.88 2.57 -1.75
N PRO A 34 9.53 1.38 -2.29
CA PRO A 34 8.20 0.85 -2.09
C PRO A 34 8.07 0.49 -0.61
N VAL A 35 7.18 1.16 0.10
CA VAL A 35 6.70 0.69 1.40
C VAL A 35 5.99 -0.64 1.13
N ILE A 36 6.71 -1.75 1.28
CA ILE A 36 6.12 -3.08 1.20
C ILE A 36 5.41 -3.31 2.52
N PRO A 37 4.07 -3.40 2.53
CA PRO A 37 3.36 -3.71 3.76
C PRO A 37 3.80 -5.09 4.25
N GLU A 38 3.96 -5.26 5.56
CA GLU A 38 4.31 -6.55 6.17
C GLU A 38 3.34 -7.68 5.77
N ASN A 39 2.10 -7.33 5.40
CA ASN A 39 1.11 -8.23 4.84
C ASN A 39 0.40 -7.61 3.62
N PRO A 40 0.94 -7.77 2.40
CA PRO A 40 0.37 -7.17 1.20
C PRO A 40 -0.99 -7.77 0.82
N GLY A 41 -1.35 -8.94 1.36
CA GLY A 41 -2.65 -9.59 1.13
C GLY A 41 -3.82 -8.99 1.92
N ARG A 42 -3.58 -8.03 2.83
CA ARG A 42 -4.62 -7.40 3.67
C ARG A 42 -4.51 -5.87 3.69
N TYR A 43 -4.67 -5.24 2.53
CA TYR A 43 -4.77 -3.78 2.44
C TYR A 43 -6.13 -3.31 1.90
N PRO A 44 -6.76 -2.28 2.49
CA PRO A 44 -6.38 -1.65 3.76
C PRO A 44 -6.57 -2.64 4.93
N PRO A 45 -5.81 -2.51 6.02
CA PRO A 45 -6.06 -3.30 7.22
C PRO A 45 -7.52 -3.07 7.65
N CYS A 46 -8.30 -4.15 7.67
CA CYS A 46 -9.69 -4.06 8.09
C CYS A 46 -9.75 -3.83 9.60
N VAL A 47 -10.15 -2.63 10.01
CA VAL A 47 -10.27 -2.23 11.43
C VAL A 47 -11.65 -2.52 12.02
N CYS A 48 -12.49 -3.31 11.34
CA CYS A 48 -13.80 -3.64 11.87
C CYS A 48 -13.70 -4.50 13.17
N PRO A 49 -14.72 -4.52 14.03
CA PRO A 49 -14.71 -5.29 15.27
C PRO A 49 -14.43 -6.79 15.09
N ARG A 50 -14.74 -7.37 13.92
CA ARG A 50 -14.47 -8.78 13.61
C ARG A 50 -12.98 -9.02 13.34
N CYS A 51 -12.37 -8.19 12.49
CA CYS A 51 -10.99 -8.36 12.05
C CYS A 51 -9.97 -7.91 13.12
N SER A 52 -10.29 -6.87 13.90
CA SER A 52 -9.46 -6.43 15.03
C SER A 52 -9.30 -7.52 16.10
N ARG A 53 -10.36 -8.29 16.39
CA ARG A 53 -10.30 -9.44 17.31
C ARG A 53 -9.46 -10.62 16.80
N GLN A 54 -9.29 -10.75 15.48
CA GLN A 54 -8.52 -11.83 14.86
C GLN A 54 -7.04 -11.49 14.68
N ALA A 55 -6.67 -10.20 14.64
CA ALA A 55 -5.28 -9.77 14.54
C ALA A 55 -4.43 -10.21 15.75
N GLY A 56 -5.03 -10.29 16.96
CA GLY A 56 -4.37 -10.83 18.14
C GLY A 56 -4.01 -12.33 18.05
N ASN A 57 -4.65 -13.09 17.16
CA ASN A 57 -4.42 -14.52 16.99
C ASN A 57 -3.55 -14.85 15.76
N ALA A 58 -3.43 -13.94 14.79
CA ALA A 58 -2.70 -14.18 13.54
C ALA A 58 -1.16 -14.11 13.69
N VAL A 59 -0.65 -13.47 14.75
CA VAL A 59 0.78 -13.43 15.07
C VAL A 59 1.33 -14.81 15.46
N ALA A 60 0.47 -15.78 15.76
CA ALA A 60 0.85 -17.13 16.17
C ALA A 60 0.88 -18.18 15.04
N SER A 61 0.49 -17.83 13.79
CA SER A 61 0.23 -18.85 12.74
C SER A 61 1.09 -18.74 11.48
N PHE A 62 2.12 -17.89 11.46
CA PHE A 62 3.14 -17.97 10.41
C PHE A 62 4.10 -19.13 10.71
N GLN A 63 3.66 -20.38 10.53
CA GLN A 63 4.59 -21.48 10.34
C GLN A 63 5.20 -21.33 8.93
N MET A 64 6.48 -20.97 8.89
CA MET A 64 7.33 -21.18 7.72
C MET A 64 7.30 -22.66 7.38
N VAL A 65 6.80 -23.00 6.19
CA VAL A 65 6.97 -24.34 5.63
C VAL A 65 8.35 -24.35 4.97
N SER A 66 9.23 -25.23 5.47
CA SER A 66 10.57 -25.50 4.92
C SER A 66 10.52 -26.22 3.57
#